data_AF-A0A2D6XDW9-F1
#
_entry.id   AF-A0A2D6XDW9-F1
#
_cell.length_a   1.000
_cell.length_b   1.000
_cell.length_c   1.000
_cell.angle_alpha   90.00
_cell.angle_beta   90.00
_cell.angle_gamma   90.00
#
_symmetry.space_group_name_H-M   'P 1'
#
loop_
_entity.id
_entity.type
_entity.pdbx_description
1 polymer ?
#
loop_
_entity_poly.entity_id
_entity_poly.type
_entity_poly.pdbx_seq_one_letter_code
_entity_poly.pdbx_strand_id
1 'polypeptide(L)'
;NRKFKEKDYSSAICRYDDKTGRIYTNLSNYAKDYRYLLRYKNRPLVQVDCSACHPLLLLKHYDRVDKHSAEDVDKEAKKYHALFDPRGDFYVKIGTLAEIDRKDNEADAEYRKRIKNDYFYKFLYDRPKDPEKCRLTRAYQDNYGILLETINDLKTRRIFADDDPAHYKVTAKPHGQFSFINFRLEGDIMIFGVAKDILALARPFWFTTIHDCVICQPKFAQKATQIMAANFKRVLGFRAYFKTTQ
;
A
#
# COMPACT_ATOMS: atom_id res chain seq x y z
N ASN A 1 3.60 -32.55 -6.66
CA ASN A 1 2.59 -32.53 -5.58
C ASN A 1 2.68 -31.28 -4.71
N ARG A 2 2.10 -30.15 -5.15
CA ARG A 2 1.86 -29.01 -4.25
C ARG A 2 0.69 -29.37 -3.36
N LYS A 3 0.96 -29.64 -2.08
CA LYS A 3 -0.08 -29.77 -1.05
C LYS A 3 -0.85 -28.45 -1.00
N PHE A 4 -2.03 -28.40 -1.62
CA PHE A 4 -3.03 -27.42 -1.25
C PHE A 4 -3.38 -27.71 0.20
N LYS A 5 -2.92 -26.87 1.13
CA LYS A 5 -3.56 -26.84 2.44
C LYS A 5 -5.00 -26.44 2.16
N GLU A 6 -5.95 -27.35 2.40
CA GLU A 6 -7.36 -26.99 2.54
C GLU A 6 -7.42 -25.88 3.58
N LYS A 7 -7.49 -24.64 3.11
CA LYS A 7 -8.01 -23.57 3.93
C LYS A 7 -9.50 -23.82 3.96
N ASP A 8 -10.04 -24.01 5.15
CA ASP A 8 -11.48 -24.08 5.34
C ASP A 8 -12.10 -22.78 4.81
N TYR A 9 -12.70 -22.86 3.62
CA TYR A 9 -13.40 -21.75 2.96
C TYR A 9 -14.85 -21.65 3.45
N SER A 10 -15.32 -22.54 4.32
CA SER A 10 -16.72 -22.58 4.78
C SER A 10 -17.08 -21.43 5.72
N SER A 11 -16.10 -20.65 6.19
CA SER A 11 -16.31 -19.64 7.25
C SER A 11 -15.95 -18.20 6.89
N ALA A 12 -16.03 -17.75 5.63
CA ALA A 12 -15.86 -16.32 5.36
C ALA A 12 -17.15 -15.52 5.60
N ILE A 13 -17.40 -15.34 6.89
CA ILE A 13 -18.11 -14.22 7.49
C ILE A 13 -17.30 -12.97 7.18
N CYS A 14 -17.95 -11.91 6.68
CA CYS A 14 -17.33 -10.58 6.58
C CYS A 14 -16.76 -10.21 7.95
N ARG A 15 -15.43 -10.15 8.07
CA ARG A 15 -14.74 -9.92 9.34
C ARG A 15 -13.93 -8.64 9.26
N TYR A 16 -14.28 -7.67 10.10
CA TYR A 16 -13.41 -6.55 10.39
C TYR A 16 -12.29 -6.99 11.33
N ASP A 17 -11.05 -6.74 10.94
CA ASP A 17 -9.87 -6.88 11.78
C ASP A 17 -9.56 -5.51 12.37
N ASP A 18 -9.94 -5.32 13.63
CA ASP A 18 -9.76 -4.08 14.40
C ASP A 18 -8.30 -3.66 14.50
N LYS A 19 -7.38 -4.63 14.48
CA LYS A 19 -5.94 -4.38 14.53
C LYS A 19 -5.48 -3.71 13.23
N THR A 20 -5.65 -4.39 12.10
CA THR A 20 -5.16 -3.85 10.81
C THR A 20 -6.08 -2.82 10.18
N GLY A 21 -7.32 -2.67 10.68
CA GLY A 21 -8.34 -1.82 10.06
C GLY A 21 -8.88 -2.38 8.74
N ARG A 22 -8.62 -3.65 8.43
CA ARG A 22 -9.00 -4.28 7.16
C ARG A 22 -10.27 -5.12 7.30
N ILE A 23 -11.02 -5.21 6.20
CA ILE A 23 -12.16 -6.12 6.09
C ILE A 23 -11.74 -7.34 5.27
N TYR A 24 -11.92 -8.51 5.86
CA TYR A 24 -11.71 -9.81 5.20
C TYR A 24 -13.05 -10.38 4.75
N THR A 25 -13.12 -10.76 3.49
CA THR A 25 -14.29 -11.40 2.87
C THR A 25 -13.87 -12.63 2.05
N ASN A 26 -14.84 -13.41 1.57
CA ASN A 26 -14.57 -14.43 0.56
C ASN A 26 -13.83 -13.87 -0.66
N LEU A 27 -14.08 -12.61 -1.01
CA LEU A 27 -13.48 -11.94 -2.16
C LEU A 27 -12.00 -11.62 -1.93
N SER A 28 -11.58 -11.26 -0.72
CA SER A 28 -10.15 -11.05 -0.41
C SER A 28 -9.33 -12.33 -0.51
N ASN A 29 -9.94 -13.49 -0.23
CA ASN A 29 -9.30 -14.81 -0.37
C ASN A 29 -9.39 -15.36 -1.80
N TYR A 30 -10.21 -14.77 -2.67
CA TYR A 30 -10.37 -15.20 -4.05
C TYR A 30 -9.14 -14.85 -4.87
N ALA A 31 -8.63 -15.82 -5.63
CA ALA A 31 -7.40 -15.66 -6.40
C ALA A 31 -7.55 -14.54 -7.43
N LYS A 32 -6.52 -13.69 -7.53
CA LYS A 32 -6.54 -12.48 -8.37
C LYS A 32 -6.89 -12.80 -9.82
N ASP A 33 -6.34 -13.89 -10.34
CA ASP A 33 -6.49 -14.31 -11.74
C ASP A 33 -7.92 -14.69 -12.09
N TYR A 34 -8.80 -15.00 -11.13
CA TYR A 34 -10.20 -15.31 -11.39
C TYR A 34 -11.14 -14.15 -11.10
N ARG A 35 -10.66 -13.02 -10.56
CA ARG A 35 -11.53 -11.90 -10.15
C ARG A 35 -12.29 -11.27 -11.32
N TYR A 36 -11.80 -11.38 -12.55
CA TYR A 36 -12.48 -10.93 -13.77
C TYR A 36 -13.82 -11.66 -14.02
N LEU A 37 -14.01 -12.83 -13.41
CA LEU A 37 -15.26 -13.61 -13.46
C LEU A 37 -16.32 -13.10 -12.49
N LEU A 38 -15.97 -12.24 -11.54
CA LEU A 38 -16.92 -11.75 -10.53
C LEU A 38 -18.03 -10.90 -11.15
N ARG A 39 -19.25 -11.07 -10.63
CA ARG A 39 -20.45 -10.38 -11.10
C ARG A 39 -21.27 -9.86 -9.91
N TYR A 40 -21.92 -8.72 -10.09
CA TYR A 40 -22.97 -8.23 -9.19
C TYR A 40 -24.23 -7.90 -10.01
N LYS A 41 -25.34 -8.57 -9.69
CA LYS A 41 -26.61 -8.49 -10.46
C LYS A 41 -26.38 -8.74 -11.96
N ASN A 42 -25.68 -9.82 -12.29
CA ASN A 42 -25.30 -10.23 -13.65
C ASN A 42 -24.47 -9.19 -14.45
N ARG A 43 -23.86 -8.20 -13.78
CA ARG A 43 -22.94 -7.25 -14.41
C ARG A 43 -21.51 -7.53 -13.98
N PRO A 44 -20.52 -7.37 -14.88
CA PRO A 44 -19.10 -7.46 -14.53
C PRO A 44 -18.74 -6.48 -13.43
N LEU A 45 -17.75 -6.88 -12.64
CA LEU A 45 -17.06 -6.01 -11.69
C LEU A 45 -15.71 -5.60 -12.26
N VAL A 46 -15.21 -4.46 -11.81
CA VAL A 46 -13.87 -3.95 -12.09
C VAL A 46 -13.19 -3.57 -10.79
N GLN A 47 -11.87 -3.66 -10.78
CA GLN A 47 -10.98 -3.31 -9.69
C GLN A 47 -10.38 -1.92 -9.95
N VAL A 48 -10.66 -0.96 -9.08
CA VAL A 48 -10.00 0.36 -9.05
C VAL A 48 -8.89 0.28 -8.00
N ASP A 49 -7.65 0.16 -8.44
CA ASP A 49 -6.47 -0.23 -7.65
C ASP A 49 -5.45 0.90 -7.57
N CYS A 50 -4.88 1.14 -6.39
CA CYS A 50 -3.77 2.09 -6.22
C CYS A 50 -2.46 1.46 -6.71
N SER A 51 -1.82 2.06 -7.72
CA SER A 51 -0.70 1.41 -8.42
C SER A 51 0.51 1.06 -7.53
N ALA A 52 0.71 1.84 -6.46
CA ALA A 52 1.82 1.71 -5.51
C ALA A 52 1.42 2.24 -4.13
N CYS A 53 0.38 1.66 -3.51
CA CYS A 53 -0.14 2.17 -2.23
C CYS A 53 0.90 2.22 -1.11
N HIS A 54 1.53 1.09 -0.77
CA HIS A 54 2.49 1.04 0.34
C HIS A 54 3.64 2.09 0.23
N PRO A 55 4.31 2.27 -0.93
CA PRO A 55 5.22 3.41 -1.11
C PRO A 55 4.56 4.78 -0.90
N LEU A 56 3.34 4.98 -1.42
CA LEU A 56 2.63 6.25 -1.30
C LEU A 56 2.30 6.60 0.15
N LEU A 57 1.97 5.59 0.97
CA LEU A 57 1.70 5.75 2.40
C LEU A 57 2.89 6.34 3.17
N LEU A 58 4.11 6.20 2.63
CA LEU A 58 5.31 6.74 3.27
C LEU A 58 5.32 8.26 3.35
N LEU A 59 4.56 8.94 2.48
CA LEU A 59 4.38 10.39 2.53
C LEU A 59 3.77 10.84 3.86
N LYS A 60 2.94 10.00 4.51
CA LYS A 60 2.36 10.34 5.81
C LYS A 60 3.39 10.42 6.94
N HIS A 61 4.53 9.75 6.78
CA HIS A 61 5.53 9.70 7.85
C HIS A 61 6.36 10.99 7.93
N TYR A 62 6.32 11.86 6.91
CA TYR A 62 6.91 13.21 7.01
C TYR A 62 6.27 14.06 8.11
N ASP A 63 4.98 13.81 8.45
CA ASP A 63 4.29 14.48 9.57
C ASP A 63 4.93 14.16 10.94
N ARG A 64 5.82 13.18 11.01
CA ARG A 64 6.50 12.73 12.24
C ARG A 64 7.92 13.28 12.37
N VAL A 65 8.38 14.07 11.41
CA VAL A 65 9.73 14.63 11.40
C VAL A 65 9.78 15.85 12.31
N ASP A 66 10.67 15.83 13.30
CA ASP A 66 10.86 16.88 14.30
C ASP A 66 12.24 17.56 14.24
N LYS A 67 13.26 16.85 13.72
CA LYS A 67 14.66 17.34 13.65
C LYS A 67 15.00 18.20 12.44
N HIS A 68 14.12 18.27 11.44
CA HIS A 68 14.37 18.97 10.18
C HIS A 68 13.42 20.17 10.04
N SER A 69 13.83 21.17 9.27
CA SER A 69 12.98 22.34 9.01
C SER A 69 11.72 21.93 8.22
N ALA A 70 10.61 22.64 8.43
CA ALA A 70 9.37 22.37 7.69
C ALA A 70 9.56 22.54 6.17
N GLU A 71 10.45 23.44 5.74
CA GLU A 71 10.79 23.67 4.34
C GLU A 71 11.54 22.48 3.73
N ASP A 72 12.54 21.93 4.42
CA ASP A 72 13.29 20.76 3.95
C ASP A 72 12.40 19.52 3.85
N VAL A 73 11.52 19.34 4.84
CA VAL A 73 10.53 18.25 4.87
C VAL A 73 9.58 18.33 3.69
N ASP A 74 8.98 19.51 3.43
CA ASP A 74 8.07 19.71 2.30
C ASP A 74 8.77 19.52 0.95
N LYS A 75 10.01 20.02 0.83
CA LYS A 75 10.84 19.86 -0.36
C LYS A 75 11.13 18.39 -0.67
N GLU A 76 11.55 17.61 0.33
CA GLU A 76 11.82 16.18 0.14
C GLU A 76 10.53 15.39 -0.13
N ALA A 77 9.43 15.70 0.57
CA ALA A 77 8.14 15.06 0.35
C ALA A 77 7.63 15.27 -1.09
N LYS A 78 7.74 16.49 -1.63
CA LYS A 78 7.41 16.78 -3.03
C LYS A 78 8.33 16.05 -4.00
N LYS A 79 9.65 16.01 -3.73
CA LYS A 79 10.62 15.24 -4.52
C LYS A 79 10.26 13.75 -4.54
N TYR A 80 9.90 13.17 -3.40
CA TYR A 80 9.49 11.78 -3.30
C TYR A 80 8.16 11.52 -4.02
N HIS A 81 7.17 12.41 -3.87
CA HIS A 81 5.89 12.30 -4.57
C HIS A 81 6.04 12.35 -6.10
N ALA A 82 7.06 13.05 -6.63
CA ALA A 82 7.33 13.09 -8.06
C ALA A 82 7.68 11.71 -8.68
N LEU A 83 8.03 10.70 -7.86
CA LEU A 83 8.17 9.32 -8.32
C LEU A 83 6.82 8.71 -8.76
N PHE A 84 5.71 9.23 -8.26
CA PHE A 84 4.36 8.79 -8.58
C PHE A 84 3.84 9.61 -9.76
N ASP A 85 4.15 9.15 -10.97
CA ASP A 85 3.73 9.76 -12.23
C ASP A 85 2.64 8.91 -12.87
N PRO A 86 1.52 9.50 -13.36
CA PRO A 86 0.48 8.75 -14.05
C PRO A 86 0.97 8.01 -15.31
N ARG A 87 2.07 8.45 -15.91
CA ARG A 87 2.69 7.85 -17.11
C ARG A 87 3.83 6.88 -16.77
N GLY A 88 4.26 6.84 -15.51
CA GLY A 88 5.37 6.02 -15.05
C GLY A 88 4.94 4.91 -14.09
N ASP A 89 5.90 4.07 -13.70
CA ASP A 89 5.72 3.11 -12.61
C ASP A 89 6.74 3.37 -11.50
N PHE A 90 6.24 3.53 -10.27
CA PHE A 90 7.05 3.80 -9.09
C PHE A 90 8.17 2.76 -8.91
N TYR A 91 7.85 1.47 -9.08
CA TYR A 91 8.82 0.41 -8.82
C TYR A 91 9.90 0.36 -9.91
N VAL A 92 9.56 0.72 -11.16
CA VAL A 92 10.56 0.87 -12.21
C VAL A 92 11.49 2.04 -11.88
N LYS A 93 10.94 3.22 -11.53
CA LYS A 93 11.72 4.42 -11.20
C LYS A 93 12.65 4.21 -10.01
N ILE A 94 12.16 3.60 -8.93
CA ILE A 94 13.00 3.35 -7.74
C ILE A 94 14.06 2.27 -7.99
N GLY A 95 13.78 1.30 -8.87
CA GLY A 95 14.76 0.32 -9.32
C GLY A 95 15.91 0.96 -10.08
N THR A 96 15.59 1.89 -11.00
CA THR A 96 16.58 2.70 -11.72
C THR A 96 17.37 3.60 -10.78
N LEU A 97 16.70 4.29 -9.85
CA LEU A 97 17.37 5.16 -8.87
C LEU A 97 18.34 4.39 -7.97
N ALA A 98 18.00 3.14 -7.64
CA ALA A 98 18.85 2.24 -6.86
C ALA A 98 19.87 1.47 -7.71
N GLU A 99 20.03 1.82 -8.99
CA GLU A 99 20.96 1.17 -9.91
C GLU A 99 20.78 -0.35 -9.94
N ILE A 100 19.54 -0.84 -9.88
CA ILE A 100 19.25 -2.28 -9.97
C ILE A 100 19.03 -2.62 -11.44
N ASP A 101 20.03 -3.26 -12.04
CA ASP A 101 20.02 -3.61 -13.45
C ASP A 101 18.88 -4.56 -13.80
N ARG A 102 18.38 -4.42 -15.03
CA ARG A 102 17.50 -5.40 -15.65
C ARG A 102 18.30 -6.64 -16.01
N LYS A 103 17.64 -7.79 -15.94
CA LYS A 103 18.21 -9.01 -16.53
C LYS A 103 18.06 -8.96 -18.05
N ASP A 104 18.88 -9.75 -18.75
CA ASP A 104 18.79 -9.86 -20.21
C ASP A 104 17.36 -10.22 -20.63
N ASN A 105 16.80 -9.44 -21.56
CA ASN A 105 15.44 -9.58 -22.09
C ASN A 105 14.31 -9.48 -21.03
N GLU A 106 14.55 -8.90 -19.86
CA GLU A 106 13.53 -8.77 -18.81
C GLU A 106 12.48 -7.72 -19.18
N ALA A 107 11.22 -8.18 -19.32
CA ALA A 107 10.10 -7.31 -19.59
C ALA A 107 9.77 -6.39 -18.40
N ASP A 108 9.18 -5.22 -18.67
CA ASP A 108 8.81 -4.23 -17.64
C ASP A 108 7.99 -4.81 -16.49
N ALA A 109 7.01 -5.67 -16.80
CA ALA A 109 6.15 -6.29 -15.80
C ALA A 109 6.94 -7.22 -14.86
N GLU A 110 7.95 -7.92 -15.37
CA GLU A 110 8.82 -8.82 -14.61
C GLU A 110 9.79 -8.03 -13.74
N TYR A 111 10.45 -7.03 -14.34
CA TYR A 111 11.32 -6.11 -13.62
C TYR A 111 10.58 -5.43 -12.47
N ARG A 112 9.40 -4.86 -12.74
CA ARG A 112 8.53 -4.24 -11.74
C ARG A 112 8.20 -5.21 -10.60
N LYS A 113 7.82 -6.45 -10.91
CA LYS A 113 7.46 -7.48 -9.92
C LYS A 113 8.67 -7.84 -9.05
N ARG A 114 9.85 -7.97 -9.65
CA ARG A 114 11.12 -8.21 -8.95
C ARG A 114 11.48 -7.05 -8.02
N ILE A 115 11.47 -5.82 -8.52
CA ILE A 115 11.75 -4.64 -7.67
C ILE A 115 10.78 -4.57 -6.49
N LYS A 116 9.48 -4.78 -6.72
CA LYS A 116 8.47 -4.77 -5.64
C LYS A 116 8.73 -5.85 -4.58
N ASN A 117 8.83 -7.10 -5.01
CA ASN A 117 8.79 -8.25 -4.08
C ASN A 117 10.16 -8.58 -3.50
N ASP A 118 11.22 -8.51 -4.30
CA ASP A 118 12.53 -9.00 -3.91
C ASP A 118 13.39 -7.92 -3.25
N TYR A 119 13.13 -6.65 -3.59
CA TYR A 119 13.88 -5.50 -3.10
C TYR A 119 13.03 -4.62 -2.19
N PHE A 120 11.97 -4.00 -2.71
CA PHE A 120 11.26 -2.93 -2.03
C PHE A 120 10.58 -3.38 -0.74
N TYR A 121 9.82 -4.47 -0.74
CA TYR A 121 9.19 -4.95 0.50
C TYR A 121 10.19 -5.47 1.53
N LYS A 122 11.32 -6.03 1.10
CA LYS A 122 12.41 -6.39 2.03
C LYS A 122 13.16 -5.17 2.53
N PHE A 123 13.25 -4.10 1.76
CA PHE A 123 13.76 -2.82 2.26
C PHE A 123 12.77 -2.25 3.28
N LEU A 124 11.47 -2.26 2.97
CA LEU A 124 10.48 -1.52 3.73
C LEU A 124 10.03 -2.21 5.03
N TYR A 125 9.94 -3.54 5.07
CA TYR A 125 9.36 -4.27 6.22
C TYR A 125 10.31 -5.20 6.96
N ASP A 126 11.57 -5.27 6.53
CA ASP A 126 12.63 -5.92 7.29
C ASP A 126 13.31 -4.92 8.23
N ARG A 127 14.25 -5.40 9.04
CA ARG A 127 15.14 -4.54 9.83
C ARG A 127 15.87 -3.52 8.94
N PRO A 128 16.26 -2.35 9.47
CA PRO A 128 17.13 -1.42 8.76
C PRO A 128 18.35 -2.14 8.18
N LYS A 129 18.69 -1.79 6.94
CA LYS A 129 19.81 -2.40 6.23
C LYS A 129 20.92 -1.38 6.09
N ASP A 130 22.13 -1.89 6.00
CA ASP A 130 23.32 -1.11 5.72
C ASP A 130 23.27 -0.61 4.25
N PRO A 131 23.52 0.68 3.97
CA PRO A 131 23.65 1.23 2.62
C PRO A 131 24.70 0.53 1.75
N GLU A 132 25.72 -0.09 2.33
CA GLU A 132 26.71 -0.89 1.60
C GLU A 132 26.11 -2.21 1.09
N LYS A 133 25.11 -2.75 1.81
CA LYS A 133 24.53 -4.08 1.56
C LYS A 133 23.14 -4.01 0.91
N CYS A 134 22.52 -2.84 0.87
CA CYS A 134 21.19 -2.65 0.31
C CYS A 134 21.13 -1.43 -0.61
N ARG A 135 21.09 -1.69 -1.92
CA ARG A 135 20.99 -0.66 -2.96
C ARG A 135 19.84 0.32 -2.74
N LEU A 136 18.66 -0.15 -2.31
CA LEU A 136 17.53 0.73 -1.99
C LEU A 136 17.80 1.62 -0.76
N THR A 137 18.53 1.13 0.24
CA THR A 137 18.90 1.96 1.39
C THR A 137 19.82 3.08 0.96
N ARG A 138 20.84 2.77 0.14
CA ARG A 138 21.72 3.78 -0.46
C ARG A 138 20.94 4.81 -1.28
N ALA A 139 20.09 4.34 -2.21
CA ALA A 139 19.28 5.25 -3.03
C ALA A 139 18.41 6.19 -2.20
N TYR A 140 17.80 5.69 -1.11
CA TYR A 140 17.04 6.51 -0.18
C TYR A 140 17.94 7.43 0.64
N GLN A 141 19.12 7.01 1.07
CA GLN A 141 20.07 7.86 1.79
C GLN A 141 20.50 9.05 0.93
N ASP A 142 20.79 8.81 -0.34
CA ASP A 142 21.29 9.83 -1.27
C ASP A 142 20.19 10.80 -1.72
N ASN A 143 18.93 10.36 -1.72
CA ASN A 143 17.83 11.13 -2.34
C ASN A 143 16.70 11.57 -1.40
N TYR A 144 16.48 10.81 -0.33
CA TYR A 144 15.33 10.91 0.59
C TYR A 144 15.78 10.63 2.04
N GLY A 145 16.84 11.32 2.47
CA GLY A 145 17.52 11.07 3.74
C GLY A 145 16.61 11.25 4.95
N ILE A 146 15.74 12.27 4.93
CA ILE A 146 14.77 12.53 5.99
C ILE A 146 13.78 11.36 6.10
N LEU A 147 13.25 10.90 4.97
CA LEU A 147 12.35 9.75 4.93
C LEU A 147 13.04 8.45 5.35
N LEU A 148 14.30 8.24 4.96
CA LEU A 148 15.05 7.06 5.38
C LEU A 148 15.28 7.05 6.89
N GLU A 149 15.68 8.18 7.48
CA GLU A 149 15.83 8.34 8.93
C GLU A 149 14.52 7.98 9.62
N THR A 150 13.41 8.57 9.16
CA THR A 150 12.07 8.35 9.73
C THR A 150 11.64 6.88 9.61
N ILE A 151 11.81 6.25 8.44
CA ILE A 151 11.49 4.83 8.24
C ILE A 151 12.32 3.96 9.18
N ASN A 152 13.61 4.26 9.34
CA ASN A 152 14.50 3.47 10.19
C ASN A 152 14.17 3.64 11.67
N ASP A 153 13.84 4.85 12.14
CA ASP A 153 13.33 5.09 13.49
C ASP A 153 12.06 4.26 13.74
N LEU A 154 11.08 4.31 12.83
CA LEU A 154 9.84 3.55 12.98
C LEU A 154 10.04 2.03 12.93
N LYS A 155 11.13 1.55 12.32
CA LYS A 155 11.48 0.13 12.29
C LYS A 155 12.25 -0.35 13.51
N THR A 156 12.86 0.53 14.28
CA THR A 156 13.68 0.19 15.46
C THR A 156 12.97 0.52 16.77
N ARG A 157 12.14 1.57 16.75
CA ARG A 157 11.37 2.01 17.91
C ARG A 157 10.26 1.02 18.24
N ARG A 158 10.06 0.82 19.53
CA ARG A 158 8.88 0.15 20.06
C ARG A 158 7.73 1.14 20.13
N ILE A 159 6.68 0.90 19.35
CA ILE A 159 5.52 1.78 19.16
C ILE A 159 4.33 1.25 19.96
N PHE A 160 4.12 -0.07 19.97
CA PHE A 160 3.09 -0.72 20.77
C PHE A 160 3.67 -1.32 22.06
N ALA A 161 2.94 -1.14 23.16
CA ALA A 161 3.25 -1.73 24.46
C ALA A 161 3.15 -3.27 24.42
N ASP A 162 3.75 -3.96 25.39
CA ASP A 162 3.71 -5.42 25.52
C ASP A 162 2.29 -5.98 25.69
N ASP A 163 1.41 -5.20 26.32
CA ASP A 163 0.03 -5.55 26.66
C ASP A 163 -0.99 -5.13 25.59
N ASP A 164 -0.54 -4.47 24.51
CA ASP A 164 -1.42 -4.08 23.41
C ASP A 164 -2.03 -5.34 22.76
N PRO A 165 -3.35 -5.44 22.57
CA PRO A 165 -3.96 -6.57 21.85
C PRO A 165 -3.38 -6.78 20.43
N ALA A 166 -2.83 -5.73 19.80
CA ALA A 166 -2.08 -5.80 18.54
C ALA A 166 -0.73 -6.52 18.68
N HIS A 167 -0.20 -6.66 19.90
CA HIS A 167 1.12 -7.19 20.23
C HIS A 167 1.34 -8.66 19.80
N TYR A 168 0.29 -9.49 19.83
CA TYR A 168 0.48 -10.93 20.05
C TYR A 168 0.83 -11.81 18.83
N LYS A 169 0.88 -11.30 17.59
CA LYS A 169 1.22 -12.17 16.42
C LYS A 169 2.07 -11.55 15.30
N VAL A 170 2.16 -10.21 15.19
CA VAL A 170 2.83 -9.52 14.05
C VAL A 170 3.89 -8.50 14.51
N THR A 171 3.90 -8.15 15.79
CA THR A 171 4.58 -6.96 16.35
C THR A 171 5.65 -7.28 17.40
N ALA A 172 5.99 -8.56 17.59
CA ALA A 172 7.05 -8.99 18.50
C ALA A 172 8.43 -8.40 18.12
N LYS A 173 8.60 -8.01 16.84
CA LYS A 173 9.79 -7.31 16.36
C LYS A 173 9.43 -5.88 15.97
N PRO A 174 10.25 -4.87 16.31
CA PRO A 174 9.99 -3.46 15.99
C PRO A 174 9.62 -3.18 14.51
N HIS A 175 10.33 -3.76 13.54
CA HIS A 175 10.02 -3.59 12.12
C HIS A 175 8.66 -4.19 11.69
N GLY A 176 8.16 -5.19 12.43
CA GLY A 176 6.80 -5.71 12.26
C GLY A 176 5.74 -4.66 12.59
N GLN A 177 6.01 -3.81 13.58
CA GLN A 177 5.11 -2.71 13.97
C GLN A 177 5.00 -1.65 12.86
N PHE A 178 6.08 -1.37 12.14
CA PHE A 178 6.04 -0.47 11.00
C PHE A 178 5.14 -0.97 9.86
N SER A 179 5.15 -2.28 9.58
CA SER A 179 4.22 -2.86 8.61
C SER A 179 2.76 -2.68 9.04
N PHE A 180 2.50 -2.86 10.34
CA PHE A 180 1.19 -2.71 10.93
C PHE A 180 0.68 -1.28 10.86
N ILE A 181 1.53 -0.28 11.12
CA ILE A 181 1.18 1.14 11.00
C ILE A 181 0.75 1.47 9.57
N ASN A 182 1.47 0.97 8.57
CA ASN A 182 1.08 1.19 7.17
C ASN A 182 -0.22 0.48 6.82
N PHE A 183 -0.47 -0.73 7.33
CA PHE A 183 -1.75 -1.41 7.15
C PHE A 183 -2.91 -0.65 7.80
N ARG A 184 -2.70 -0.11 9.01
CA ARG A 184 -3.71 0.69 9.69
C ARG A 184 -4.02 1.96 8.92
N LEU A 185 -3.00 2.65 8.44
CA LEU A 185 -3.16 3.84 7.61
C LEU A 185 -3.90 3.54 6.29
N GLU A 186 -3.59 2.41 5.63
CA GLU A 186 -4.36 1.94 4.47
C GLU A 186 -5.83 1.68 4.83
N GLY A 187 -6.08 0.99 5.95
CA GLY A 187 -7.42 0.72 6.46
C GLY A 187 -8.20 1.99 6.78
N ASP A 188 -7.56 2.98 7.38
CA ASP A 188 -8.15 4.29 7.68
C ASP A 188 -8.57 5.02 6.41
N ILE A 189 -7.71 5.04 5.39
CA ILE A 189 -8.03 5.63 4.09
C ILE A 189 -9.17 4.87 3.42
N MET A 190 -9.08 3.55 3.33
CA MET A 190 -9.98 2.74 2.49
C MET A 190 -11.33 2.45 3.14
N ILE A 191 -11.34 2.13 4.43
CA ILE A 191 -12.56 1.78 5.16
C ILE A 191 -13.20 3.03 5.77
N PHE A 192 -12.46 3.78 6.58
CA PHE A 192 -13.03 4.92 7.30
C PHE A 192 -13.13 6.19 6.45
N GLY A 193 -12.38 6.26 5.34
CA GLY A 193 -12.47 7.29 4.32
C GLY A 193 -13.36 6.89 3.14
N VAL A 194 -12.81 6.05 2.24
CA VAL A 194 -13.41 5.74 0.94
C VAL A 194 -14.77 5.03 1.08
N ALA A 195 -14.86 3.98 1.89
CA ALA A 195 -16.11 3.24 2.05
C ALA A 195 -17.20 4.13 2.67
N LYS A 196 -16.83 4.92 3.69
CA LYS A 196 -17.72 5.91 4.31
C LYS A 196 -18.25 6.93 3.29
N ASP A 197 -17.37 7.50 2.47
CA ASP A 197 -17.75 8.52 1.49
C ASP A 197 -18.62 7.94 0.35
N ILE A 198 -18.43 6.67 -0.04
CA ILE A 198 -19.32 5.99 -1.00
C ILE A 198 -20.72 5.79 -0.39
N LEU A 199 -20.78 5.36 0.87
CA LEU A 199 -22.05 5.13 1.58
C LEU A 199 -22.82 6.43 1.87
N ALA A 200 -22.11 7.56 1.97
CA ALA A 200 -22.69 8.88 2.20
C ALA A 200 -23.23 9.57 0.92
N LEU A 201 -23.06 8.97 -0.26
CA LEU A 201 -23.63 9.52 -1.50
C LEU A 201 -25.16 9.52 -1.44
N ALA A 202 -25.80 10.52 -2.04
CA ALA A 202 -27.27 10.55 -2.19
C ALA A 202 -27.82 9.28 -2.89
N ARG A 203 -27.00 8.66 -3.74
CA ARG A 203 -27.26 7.35 -4.34
C ARG A 203 -25.98 6.51 -4.21
N PRO A 204 -25.83 5.74 -3.10
CA PRO A 204 -24.68 4.87 -2.94
C PRO A 204 -24.74 3.74 -3.98
N PHE A 205 -23.58 3.18 -4.30
CA PHE A 205 -23.48 2.01 -5.18
C PHE A 205 -22.89 0.82 -4.43
N TRP A 206 -23.16 -0.38 -4.92
CA TRP A 206 -22.53 -1.58 -4.35
C TRP A 206 -21.02 -1.56 -4.63
N PHE A 207 -20.24 -1.82 -3.58
CA PHE A 207 -18.80 -1.97 -3.67
C PHE A 207 -18.31 -2.97 -2.62
N THR A 208 -17.07 -3.42 -2.79
CA THR A 208 -16.28 -4.01 -1.71
C THR A 208 -14.84 -3.50 -1.81
N THR A 209 -14.07 -3.65 -0.74
CA THR A 209 -12.65 -3.30 -0.71
C THR A 209 -11.79 -4.54 -0.59
N ILE A 210 -10.67 -4.59 -1.32
CA ILE A 210 -9.61 -5.56 -1.10
C ILE A 210 -8.31 -4.77 -0.98
N HIS A 211 -7.76 -4.64 0.23
CA HIS A 211 -6.59 -3.78 0.50
C HIS A 211 -6.82 -2.35 -0.02
N ASP A 212 -5.94 -1.87 -0.88
CA ASP A 212 -5.91 -0.56 -1.54
C ASP A 212 -6.79 -0.48 -2.81
N CYS A 213 -7.73 -1.42 -2.98
CA CYS A 213 -8.60 -1.54 -4.15
C CYS A 213 -10.09 -1.44 -3.80
N VAL A 214 -10.85 -0.72 -4.62
CA VAL A 214 -12.32 -0.75 -4.63
C VAL A 214 -12.80 -1.60 -5.81
N ILE A 215 -13.63 -2.60 -5.52
CA ILE A 215 -14.33 -3.39 -6.52
C ILE A 215 -15.75 -2.86 -6.69
N CYS A 216 -16.14 -2.51 -7.90
CA CYS A 216 -17.47 -1.99 -8.22
C CYS A 216 -17.88 -2.33 -9.66
N GLN A 217 -19.12 -2.00 -10.06
CA GLN A 217 -19.53 -2.11 -11.45
C GLN A 217 -18.84 -1.04 -12.32
N PRO A 218 -18.51 -1.31 -13.61
CA PRO A 218 -17.79 -0.39 -14.49
C PRO A 218 -18.32 1.05 -14.51
N LYS A 219 -19.66 1.23 -14.51
CA LYS A 219 -20.31 2.55 -14.49
C LYS A 219 -19.97 3.41 -13.28
N PHE A 220 -19.45 2.82 -12.20
CA PHE A 220 -19.05 3.52 -10.98
C PHE A 220 -17.53 3.68 -10.84
N ALA A 221 -16.72 3.11 -11.74
CA ALA A 221 -15.26 3.10 -11.62
C ALA A 221 -14.65 4.51 -11.57
N GLN A 222 -15.16 5.43 -12.38
CA GLN A 222 -14.71 6.83 -12.36
C GLN A 222 -15.07 7.51 -11.03
N LYS A 223 -16.27 7.28 -10.52
CA LYS A 223 -16.71 7.84 -9.24
C LYS A 223 -15.92 7.27 -8.07
N ALA A 224 -15.65 5.96 -8.06
CA ALA A 224 -14.77 5.31 -7.09
C ALA A 224 -13.35 5.90 -7.15
N THR A 225 -12.77 6.06 -8.35
CA THR A 225 -11.46 6.72 -8.53
C THR A 225 -11.42 8.13 -7.93
N GLN A 226 -12.47 8.94 -8.15
CA GLN A 226 -12.54 10.29 -7.59
C GLN A 226 -12.58 10.28 -6.05
N ILE A 227 -13.40 9.41 -5.47
CA ILE A 227 -13.53 9.27 -4.01
C ILE A 227 -12.22 8.77 -3.40
N MET A 228 -11.59 7.76 -4.02
CA MET A 228 -10.27 7.27 -3.61
C MET A 228 -9.23 8.40 -3.68
N ALA A 229 -9.12 9.09 -4.82
CA ALA A 229 -8.16 10.20 -4.97
C ALA A 229 -8.37 11.31 -3.93
N ALA A 230 -9.62 11.67 -3.62
CA ALA A 230 -9.93 12.66 -2.59
C ALA A 230 -9.50 12.19 -1.20
N ASN A 231 -9.74 10.92 -0.86
CA ASN A 231 -9.35 10.36 0.43
C ASN A 231 -7.84 10.25 0.62
N PHE A 232 -7.13 9.75 -0.39
CA PHE A 232 -5.67 9.72 -0.35
C PHE A 232 -5.09 11.13 -0.24
N LYS A 233 -5.60 12.11 -1.01
CA LYS A 233 -5.16 13.51 -0.89
C LYS A 233 -5.46 14.10 0.49
N ARG A 234 -6.64 13.83 1.06
CA ARG A 234 -7.03 14.31 2.38
C ARG A 234 -6.09 13.80 3.47
N VAL A 235 -5.71 12.51 3.42
CA VAL A 235 -4.91 11.88 4.49
C VAL A 235 -3.42 12.12 4.29
N LEU A 236 -2.92 12.03 3.05
CA LEU A 236 -1.50 12.10 2.73
C LEU A 236 -1.03 13.49 2.30
N GLY A 237 -1.93 14.43 2.02
CA GLY A 237 -1.60 15.73 1.38
C GLY A 237 -1.33 15.65 -0.12
N PHE A 238 -1.10 14.44 -0.66
CA PHE A 238 -0.69 14.22 -2.04
C PHE A 238 -1.71 13.38 -2.83
N ARG A 239 -1.79 13.62 -4.14
CA ARG A 239 -2.68 12.88 -5.04
C ARG A 239 -2.14 11.47 -5.31
N ALA A 240 -3.01 10.46 -5.20
CA ALA A 240 -2.76 9.09 -5.61
C ALA A 240 -3.17 8.84 -7.08
N TYR A 241 -2.60 7.79 -7.68
CA TYR A 241 -2.90 7.34 -9.04
C TYR A 241 -3.45 5.92 -9.05
N PHE A 242 -4.53 5.75 -9.80
CA PHE A 242 -5.33 4.53 -9.81
C PHE A 242 -5.40 3.94 -11.21
N LYS A 243 -5.44 2.61 -11.26
CA LYS A 243 -5.66 1.85 -12.50
C LYS A 243 -6.98 1.09 -12.35
N THR A 244 -7.74 1.03 -13.43
CA THR A 244 -8.94 0.19 -13.48
C THR A 244 -8.63 -1.07 -14.28
N THR A 245 -8.82 -2.23 -13.68
CA THR A 245 -8.65 -3.54 -14.34
C THR A 245 -9.92 -4.35 -14.23
N GLN A 246 -10.24 -5.13 -15.25
CA GLN A 246 -11.33 -6.09 -15.21
C GLN A 246 -10.89 -7.36 -14.46
#